data_AF-A0A3L7PJB5-F1
#
_entry.id   AF-A0A3L7PJB5-F1
#
_cell.length_a   1.000
_cell.length_b   1.000
_cell.length_c   1.000
_cell.angle_alpha   90.00
_cell.angle_beta   90.00
_cell.angle_gamma   90.00
#
_symmetry.space_group_name_H-M   'P 1'
#
loop_
_entity.id
_entity.type
_entity.pdbx_description
1 polymer ?
#
loop_
_entity_poly.entity_id
_entity_poly.type
_entity_poly.pdbx_seq_one_letter_code
_entity_poly.pdbx_strand_id
1 'polypeptide(L)'
;MSTAAIRSSRAARVPTREAGASNWGLWVAVIAGLVLLALIAAWFLGWISFVTDPRVAEIQQLQQEAQKQFGEGGGPKTIAEATAAVTAMNTIRTKVEALPSHLRPQVEREGGSMFRSAFRARIDSYFAAAPEKRQAELDRQIDQEEMMRKAFDAGRAIAGVFGGGQGSQATGGTAQGGTTPGGTTPGGTSGGGPPAPTGSSSSGSSSEERSNKWRKSMIDRTTPEQRSRYVEYRRAMDERREQRGLPGGWGR
;
A
#
# COMPACT_ATOMS: atom_id res chain seq x y z
N MET A 1 -28.02 97.28 -44.66
CA MET A 1 -28.77 97.02 -45.89
C MET A 1 -29.67 95.81 -45.66
N SER A 2 -30.99 96.01 -45.77
CA SER A 2 -32.01 94.97 -45.66
C SER A 2 -32.13 94.19 -46.97
N THR A 3 -32.35 92.88 -46.87
CA THR A 3 -33.35 92.16 -47.69
C THR A 3 -33.80 90.91 -46.94
N ALA A 4 -35.12 90.78 -46.81
CA ALA A 4 -35.81 89.59 -46.34
C ALA A 4 -35.99 88.60 -47.50
N ALA A 5 -36.01 87.30 -47.20
CA ALA A 5 -36.69 86.30 -48.03
C ALA A 5 -37.23 85.17 -47.15
N ILE A 6 -38.55 85.01 -47.21
CA ILE A 6 -39.39 83.97 -46.62
C ILE A 6 -39.49 82.82 -47.64
N ARG A 7 -39.35 81.53 -47.24
CA ARG A 7 -40.40 80.47 -47.38
C ARG A 7 -39.96 79.08 -46.91
N SER A 8 -40.99 78.33 -46.52
CA SER A 8 -41.10 77.06 -45.81
C SER A 8 -40.78 75.78 -46.62
N SER A 9 -40.55 74.71 -45.84
CA SER A 9 -40.90 73.28 -46.04
C SER A 9 -39.87 72.29 -46.61
N ARG A 10 -39.37 71.40 -45.74
CA ARG A 10 -39.46 69.93 -45.89
C ARG A 10 -39.00 69.18 -44.64
N ALA A 11 -39.79 68.22 -44.21
CA ALA A 11 -39.45 67.25 -43.17
C ALA A 11 -38.21 66.43 -43.54
N ALA A 12 -37.32 66.20 -42.57
CA ALA A 12 -36.36 65.10 -42.61
C ALA A 12 -36.30 64.46 -41.22
N ARG A 13 -36.49 63.14 -41.23
CA ARG A 13 -36.62 62.24 -40.09
C ARG A 13 -35.40 62.31 -39.18
N VAL A 14 -35.63 62.20 -37.87
CA VAL A 14 -34.60 61.86 -36.89
C VAL A 14 -34.08 60.45 -37.21
N PRO A 15 -32.79 60.22 -37.51
CA PRO A 15 -32.24 58.89 -37.47
C PRO A 15 -31.92 58.54 -36.01
N THR A 16 -32.70 57.64 -35.43
CA THR A 16 -32.33 56.90 -34.23
C THR A 16 -31.05 56.13 -34.53
N ARG A 17 -29.95 56.53 -33.87
CA ARG A 17 -28.67 55.84 -33.92
C ARG A 17 -28.81 54.59 -33.05
N GLU A 18 -29.16 53.47 -33.67
CA GLU A 18 -29.15 52.18 -32.98
C GLU A 18 -27.73 51.84 -32.53
N ALA A 19 -27.57 51.66 -31.23
CA ALA A 19 -26.38 51.10 -30.63
C ALA A 19 -26.32 49.61 -31.03
N GLY A 20 -25.52 49.31 -32.05
CA GLY A 20 -25.19 47.93 -32.41
C GLY A 20 -24.42 47.28 -31.26
N ALA A 21 -25.13 46.59 -30.38
CA ALA A 21 -24.54 45.70 -29.39
C ALA A 21 -23.71 44.65 -30.14
N SER A 22 -22.39 44.75 -30.02
CA SER A 22 -21.50 43.84 -30.72
C SER A 22 -21.62 42.46 -30.08
N ASN A 23 -22.09 41.49 -30.88
CA ASN A 23 -22.20 40.08 -30.49
C ASN A 23 -20.82 39.44 -30.16
N TRP A 24 -19.74 40.21 -30.22
CA TRP A 24 -18.37 39.81 -29.91
C TRP A 24 -18.23 39.17 -28.53
N GLY A 25 -18.86 39.74 -27.49
CA GLY A 25 -18.83 39.16 -26.14
C GLY A 25 -19.50 37.78 -26.07
N LEU A 26 -20.54 37.57 -26.88
CA LEU A 26 -21.26 36.30 -26.97
C LEU A 26 -20.43 35.25 -27.74
N TRP A 27 -19.72 35.66 -28.80
CA TRP A 27 -18.78 34.79 -29.51
C TRP A 27 -17.57 34.39 -28.67
N VAL A 28 -17.01 35.30 -27.87
CA VAL A 28 -15.91 34.98 -26.94
C VAL A 28 -16.37 33.98 -25.88
N ALA A 29 -17.58 34.13 -25.32
CA ALA A 29 -18.14 33.19 -24.35
C ALA A 29 -18.39 31.80 -24.95
N VAL A 30 -18.89 31.73 -26.19
CA VAL A 30 -19.11 30.47 -26.92
C VAL A 30 -17.79 29.76 -27.21
N ILE A 31 -16.76 30.50 -27.65
CA ILE A 31 -15.43 29.93 -27.91
C ILE A 31 -14.79 29.43 -26.60
N ALA A 32 -14.89 30.19 -25.51
CA ALA A 32 -14.38 29.77 -24.21
C ALA A 32 -15.08 28.49 -23.70
N GLY A 33 -16.40 28.39 -23.89
CA GLY A 33 -17.17 27.19 -23.55
C GLY A 33 -16.75 25.96 -24.37
N LEU A 34 -16.49 26.14 -25.67
CA LEU A 34 -15.99 25.07 -26.54
C LEU A 34 -14.57 24.62 -26.17
N VAL A 35 -13.68 25.56 -25.83
CA VAL A 35 -12.32 25.23 -25.37
C VAL A 35 -12.36 24.48 -24.04
N LEU A 36 -13.24 24.87 -23.11
CA LEU A 36 -13.42 24.17 -21.84
C LEU A 36 -13.97 22.75 -22.05
N LEU A 37 -14.95 22.57 -22.93
CA LEU A 37 -15.48 21.25 -23.30
C LEU A 37 -14.42 20.38 -23.98
N ALA A 38 -13.58 20.95 -24.84
CA ALA A 38 -12.48 20.25 -25.47
C ALA A 38 -11.38 19.86 -24.46
N LEU A 39 -11.10 20.71 -23.47
CA LEU A 39 -10.20 20.39 -22.36
C LEU A 39 -10.76 19.28 -21.48
N ILE A 40 -12.06 19.32 -21.17
CA ILE A 40 -12.74 18.26 -20.40
C ILE A 40 -12.77 16.96 -21.20
N ALA A 41 -13.05 17.02 -22.50
CA ALA A 41 -12.99 15.86 -23.38
C ALA A 41 -11.56 15.31 -23.47
N ALA A 42 -10.54 16.14 -23.66
CA ALA A 42 -9.14 15.73 -23.65
C ALA A 42 -8.70 15.16 -22.29
N TRP A 43 -9.27 15.64 -21.18
CA TRP A 43 -9.09 15.08 -19.85
C TRP A 43 -9.76 13.70 -19.71
N PHE A 44 -11.01 13.54 -20.18
CA PHE A 44 -11.74 12.26 -20.18
C PHE A 44 -11.18 11.22 -21.17
N LEU A 45 -10.61 11.65 -22.29
CA LEU A 45 -9.91 10.82 -23.27
C LEU A 45 -8.45 10.54 -22.87
N GLY A 46 -7.99 11.07 -21.73
CA GLY A 46 -6.66 10.77 -21.16
C GLY A 46 -5.48 11.51 -21.81
N TRP A 47 -5.72 12.42 -22.76
CA TRP A 47 -4.67 13.28 -23.35
C TRP A 47 -4.09 14.29 -22.37
N ILE A 48 -4.84 14.67 -21.34
CA ILE A 48 -4.36 15.50 -20.23
C ILE A 48 -4.45 14.64 -18.97
N SER A 49 -3.40 13.88 -18.65
CA SER A 49 -3.29 13.20 -17.37
C SER A 49 -2.22 13.90 -16.54
N PHE A 50 -2.51 14.16 -15.26
CA PHE A 50 -1.47 14.51 -14.29
C PHE A 50 -0.51 13.33 -14.27
N VAL A 51 0.67 13.57 -14.83
CA VAL A 51 1.70 12.59 -15.13
C VAL A 51 1.96 11.72 -13.90
N THR A 52 1.45 10.49 -13.90
CA THR A 52 2.00 9.46 -13.04
C THR A 52 3.47 9.36 -13.43
N ASP A 53 4.37 9.70 -12.50
CA ASP A 53 5.81 9.67 -12.77
C ASP A 53 6.12 8.32 -13.46
N PRO A 54 6.82 8.32 -14.62
CA PRO A 54 7.10 7.09 -15.35
C PRO A 54 7.74 6.01 -14.47
N ARG A 55 8.47 6.41 -13.42
CA ARG A 55 9.07 5.50 -12.43
C ARG A 55 8.01 4.81 -11.56
N VAL A 56 6.96 5.52 -11.17
CA VAL A 56 5.83 4.98 -10.40
C VAL A 56 5.01 4.04 -11.29
N ALA A 57 4.74 4.44 -12.53
CA ALA A 57 4.01 3.62 -13.49
C ALA A 57 4.73 2.30 -13.81
N GLU A 58 6.07 2.33 -13.95
CA GLU A 58 6.87 1.12 -14.16
C GLU A 58 6.78 0.16 -12.97
N ILE A 59 6.85 0.68 -11.74
CA ILE A 59 6.72 -0.16 -10.54
C ILE A 59 5.31 -0.74 -10.42
N GLN A 60 4.27 0.04 -10.73
CA GLN A 60 2.89 -0.46 -10.76
C GLN A 60 2.72 -1.58 -11.79
N GLN A 61 3.32 -1.45 -12.97
CA GLN A 61 3.30 -2.51 -13.98
C GLN A 61 4.00 -3.77 -13.47
N LEU A 62 5.19 -3.66 -12.86
CA LEU A 62 5.89 -4.80 -12.27
C LEU A 62 5.08 -5.45 -11.14
N GLN A 63 4.39 -4.67 -10.31
CA GLN A 63 3.50 -5.19 -9.26
C GLN A 63 2.31 -5.95 -9.85
N GLN A 64 1.68 -5.41 -10.90
CA GLN A 64 0.55 -6.06 -11.58
C GLN A 64 0.98 -7.33 -12.33
N GLU A 65 2.15 -7.31 -12.96
CA GLU A 65 2.71 -8.48 -13.63
C GLU A 65 3.03 -9.58 -12.63
N ALA A 66 3.71 -9.25 -11.52
CA ALA A 66 3.95 -10.20 -10.44
C ALA A 66 2.64 -10.72 -9.83
N GLN A 67 1.60 -9.88 -9.71
CA GLN A 67 0.29 -10.32 -9.25
C GLN A 67 -0.37 -11.30 -10.24
N LYS A 68 -0.34 -11.01 -11.54
CA LYS A 68 -0.90 -11.92 -12.55
C LYS A 68 -0.15 -13.24 -12.56
N GLN A 69 1.18 -13.19 -12.46
CA GLN A 69 2.03 -14.37 -12.53
C GLN A 69 1.97 -15.23 -11.27
N PHE A 70 1.88 -14.64 -10.07
CA PHE A 70 2.01 -15.36 -8.79
C PHE A 70 0.79 -15.25 -7.87
N GLY A 71 -0.15 -14.36 -8.15
CA GLY A 71 -1.27 -14.01 -7.26
C GLY A 71 -2.61 -14.64 -7.61
N GLU A 72 -2.91 -14.89 -8.90
CA GLU A 72 -4.22 -15.43 -9.34
C GLU A 72 -4.52 -16.85 -8.79
N GLY A 73 -3.50 -17.58 -8.34
CA GLY A 73 -3.62 -18.94 -7.79
C GLY A 73 -3.52 -19.07 -6.25
N GLY A 74 -3.44 -17.95 -5.52
CA GLY A 74 -3.22 -17.91 -4.06
C GLY A 74 -1.75 -17.88 -3.61
N GLY A 75 -0.82 -17.95 -4.57
CA GLY A 75 0.63 -17.98 -4.34
C GLY A 75 1.33 -18.87 -5.39
N PRO A 76 2.67 -18.89 -5.40
CA PRO A 76 3.43 -19.77 -6.29
C PRO A 76 3.16 -21.24 -5.96
N LYS A 77 3.09 -22.07 -7.01
CA LYS A 77 2.84 -23.51 -6.92
C LYS A 77 4.12 -24.33 -7.04
N THR A 78 5.20 -23.72 -7.50
CA THR A 78 6.50 -24.37 -7.68
C THR A 78 7.64 -23.58 -7.06
N ILE A 79 8.73 -24.27 -6.71
CA ILE A 79 9.95 -23.63 -6.17
C ILE A 79 10.52 -22.61 -7.17
N ALA A 80 10.44 -22.91 -8.47
CA ALA A 80 10.86 -22.01 -9.53
C ALA A 80 10.01 -20.72 -9.54
N GLU A 81 8.69 -20.85 -9.47
CA GLU A 81 7.78 -19.70 -9.35
C GLU A 81 8.02 -18.90 -8.07
N ALA A 82 8.27 -19.56 -6.94
CA ALA A 82 8.54 -18.87 -5.69
C ALA A 82 9.86 -18.09 -5.74
N THR A 83 10.90 -18.66 -6.36
CA THR A 83 12.19 -17.98 -6.58
C THR A 83 12.01 -16.77 -7.51
N ALA A 84 11.23 -16.93 -8.58
CA ALA A 84 10.90 -15.84 -9.50
C ALA A 84 10.08 -14.75 -8.79
N ALA A 85 9.11 -15.12 -7.95
CA ALA A 85 8.32 -14.18 -7.16
C ALA A 85 9.17 -13.37 -6.19
N VAL A 86 10.11 -14.02 -5.50
CA VAL A 86 11.07 -13.33 -4.60
C VAL A 86 11.99 -12.40 -5.39
N THR A 87 12.47 -12.82 -6.56
CA THR A 87 13.27 -11.98 -7.45
C THR A 87 12.48 -10.75 -7.91
N ALA A 88 11.24 -10.93 -8.35
CA ALA A 88 10.35 -9.84 -8.73
C ALA A 88 10.10 -8.87 -7.55
N MET A 89 9.84 -9.41 -6.36
CA MET A 89 9.63 -8.61 -5.15
C MET A 89 10.89 -7.80 -4.78
N ASN A 90 12.08 -8.39 -4.88
CA ASN A 90 13.34 -7.68 -4.64
C ASN A 90 13.54 -6.55 -5.67
N THR A 91 13.27 -6.80 -6.95
CA THR A 91 13.34 -5.77 -7.99
C THR A 91 12.36 -4.62 -7.72
N ILE A 92 11.10 -4.94 -7.39
CA ILE A 92 10.09 -3.95 -7.01
C ILE A 92 10.58 -3.13 -5.81
N ARG A 93 11.06 -3.80 -4.76
CA ARG A 93 11.56 -3.14 -3.55
C ARG A 93 12.73 -2.19 -3.86
N THR A 94 13.74 -2.64 -4.59
CA THR A 94 14.88 -1.81 -4.98
C THR A 94 14.43 -0.59 -5.78
N LYS A 95 13.49 -0.76 -6.73
CA LYS A 95 12.95 0.37 -7.50
C LYS A 95 12.15 1.34 -6.63
N VAL A 96 11.37 0.85 -5.68
CA VAL A 96 10.66 1.69 -4.69
C VAL A 96 11.65 2.45 -3.82
N GLU A 97 12.69 1.80 -3.31
CA GLU A 97 13.72 2.44 -2.49
C GLU A 97 14.48 3.54 -3.26
N ALA A 98 14.69 3.35 -4.57
CA ALA A 98 15.28 4.34 -5.46
C ALA A 98 14.34 5.52 -5.79
N LEU A 99 13.04 5.45 -5.47
CA LEU A 99 12.13 6.57 -5.69
C LEU A 99 12.40 7.73 -4.71
N PRO A 100 12.17 8.99 -5.16
CA PRO A 100 12.08 10.13 -4.27
C PRO A 100 11.13 9.88 -3.08
N SER A 101 11.50 10.39 -1.90
CA SER A 101 10.79 10.12 -0.63
C SER A 101 9.29 10.46 -0.64
N HIS A 102 8.87 11.43 -1.47
CA HIS A 102 7.48 11.83 -1.59
C HIS A 102 6.64 10.90 -2.50
N LEU A 103 7.28 10.11 -3.38
CA LEU A 103 6.61 9.16 -4.28
C LEU A 103 6.51 7.76 -3.68
N ARG A 104 7.43 7.39 -2.76
CA ARG A 104 7.40 6.09 -2.06
C ARG A 104 6.06 5.79 -1.38
N PRO A 105 5.45 6.70 -0.61
CA PRO A 105 4.17 6.43 0.05
C PRO A 105 3.02 6.18 -0.92
N GLN A 106 3.12 6.61 -2.19
CA GLN A 106 2.10 6.33 -3.20
C GLN A 106 2.13 4.85 -3.58
N VAL A 107 3.32 4.35 -3.94
CA VAL A 107 3.52 2.94 -4.33
C VAL A 107 3.31 2.00 -3.15
N GLU A 108 3.80 2.35 -1.96
CA GLU A 108 3.64 1.53 -0.76
C GLU A 108 2.18 1.39 -0.32
N ARG A 109 1.36 2.44 -0.48
CA ARG A 109 -0.08 2.38 -0.18
C ARG A 109 -0.80 1.39 -1.09
N GLU A 110 -0.47 1.39 -2.37
CA GLU A 110 -1.05 0.50 -3.38
C GLU A 110 -0.57 -0.94 -3.21
N GLY A 111 0.75 -1.17 -3.12
CA GLY A 111 1.31 -2.51 -2.86
C GLY A 111 0.84 -3.09 -1.53
N GLY A 112 0.74 -2.26 -0.49
CA GLY A 112 0.17 -2.66 0.79
C GLY A 112 -1.32 -3.01 0.71
N SER A 113 -2.08 -2.44 -0.25
CA SER A 113 -3.48 -2.81 -0.48
C SER A 113 -3.60 -4.21 -1.09
N MET A 114 -2.68 -4.56 -1.99
CA MET A 114 -2.62 -5.87 -2.65
C MET A 114 -2.36 -7.01 -1.68
N PHE A 115 -1.36 -6.86 -0.81
CA PHE A 115 -1.07 -7.89 0.19
C PHE A 115 -2.26 -8.09 1.13
N ARG A 116 -2.94 -6.99 1.51
CA ARG A 116 -4.14 -7.06 2.34
C ARG A 116 -5.31 -7.76 1.65
N SER A 117 -5.53 -7.53 0.35
CA SER A 117 -6.59 -8.22 -0.38
C SER A 117 -6.31 -9.70 -0.58
N ALA A 118 -5.07 -10.07 -0.91
CA ALA A 118 -4.65 -11.47 -1.01
C ALA A 118 -4.82 -12.20 0.33
N PHE A 119 -4.43 -11.55 1.42
CA PHE A 119 -4.59 -12.11 2.76
C PHE A 119 -6.07 -12.27 3.16
N ARG A 120 -6.93 -11.29 2.82
CA ARG A 120 -8.39 -11.42 3.01
C ARG A 120 -8.97 -12.59 2.21
N ALA A 121 -8.55 -12.76 0.96
CA ALA A 121 -8.99 -13.86 0.11
C ALA A 121 -8.66 -15.24 0.71
N ARG A 122 -7.52 -15.39 1.39
CA ARG A 122 -7.16 -16.64 2.11
C ARG A 122 -8.07 -16.93 3.30
N ILE A 123 -8.41 -15.89 4.06
CA ILE A 123 -9.40 -16.00 5.14
C ILE A 123 -10.75 -16.40 4.55
N ASP A 124 -11.16 -15.74 3.47
CA ASP A 124 -12.42 -16.04 2.79
C ASP A 124 -12.46 -17.47 2.24
N SER A 125 -11.38 -17.97 1.63
CA SER A 125 -11.33 -19.35 1.14
C SER A 125 -11.43 -20.38 2.27
N TYR A 126 -10.80 -20.12 3.43
CA TYR A 126 -10.91 -20.98 4.61
C TYR A 126 -12.35 -21.08 5.13
N PHE A 127 -13.05 -19.95 5.27
CA PHE A 127 -14.44 -19.96 5.77
C PHE A 127 -15.46 -20.42 4.73
N ALA A 128 -15.17 -20.25 3.43
CA ALA A 128 -15.99 -20.76 2.33
C ALA A 128 -15.83 -22.27 2.13
N ALA A 129 -14.69 -22.85 2.54
CA ALA A 129 -14.48 -24.28 2.49
C ALA A 129 -15.43 -25.03 3.45
N ALA A 130 -15.96 -26.17 2.97
CA ALA A 130 -16.70 -27.10 3.81
C ALA A 130 -15.85 -27.54 5.02
N PRO A 131 -16.43 -27.78 6.20
CA PRO A 131 -15.68 -28.09 7.42
C PRO A 131 -14.64 -29.20 7.26
N GLU A 132 -14.97 -30.23 6.46
CA GLU A 132 -14.12 -31.38 6.19
C GLU A 132 -12.91 -31.03 5.31
N LYS A 133 -13.02 -29.97 4.49
CA LYS A 133 -11.97 -29.51 3.57
C LYS A 133 -11.11 -28.38 4.15
N ARG A 134 -11.47 -27.82 5.29
CA ARG A 134 -10.73 -26.72 5.92
C ARG A 134 -9.29 -27.09 6.24
N GLN A 135 -9.03 -28.31 6.68
CA GLN A 135 -7.66 -28.76 6.96
C GLN A 135 -6.81 -28.81 5.69
N ALA A 136 -7.36 -29.34 4.59
CA ALA A 136 -6.66 -29.37 3.31
C ALA A 136 -6.39 -27.96 2.74
N GLU A 137 -7.32 -27.02 2.97
CA GLU A 137 -7.12 -25.62 2.60
C GLU A 137 -6.00 -24.95 3.44
N LEU A 138 -5.98 -25.18 4.76
CA LEU A 138 -4.89 -24.71 5.62
C LEU A 138 -3.55 -25.32 5.19
N ASP A 139 -3.52 -26.61 4.86
CA ASP A 139 -2.30 -27.28 4.39
C ASP A 139 -1.76 -26.64 3.11
N ARG A 140 -2.63 -26.40 2.13
CA ARG A 140 -2.27 -25.72 0.88
C ARG A 140 -1.71 -24.33 1.16
N GLN A 141 -2.33 -23.56 2.05
CA GLN A 141 -1.89 -22.21 2.38
C GLN A 141 -0.55 -22.21 3.13
N ILE A 142 -0.35 -23.15 4.06
CA ILE A 142 0.92 -23.35 4.76
C ILE A 142 2.03 -23.74 3.77
N ASP A 143 1.76 -24.64 2.83
CA ASP A 143 2.75 -25.06 1.83
C ASP A 143 3.20 -23.89 0.96
N GLN A 144 2.27 -23.03 0.55
CA GLN A 144 2.57 -21.80 -0.18
C GLN A 144 3.40 -20.82 0.65
N GLU A 145 3.08 -20.68 1.94
CA GLU A 145 3.84 -19.82 2.86
C GLU A 145 5.26 -20.34 3.11
N GLU A 146 5.42 -21.64 3.35
CA GLU A 146 6.74 -22.25 3.56
C GLU A 146 7.58 -22.25 2.28
N MET A 147 6.96 -22.40 1.11
CA MET A 147 7.66 -22.25 -0.17
C MET A 147 8.17 -20.82 -0.37
N MET A 148 7.33 -19.81 -0.13
CA MET A 148 7.76 -18.42 -0.19
C MET A 148 8.83 -18.11 0.85
N ARG A 149 8.67 -18.59 2.08
CA ARG A 149 9.66 -18.43 3.16
C ARG A 149 11.01 -18.99 2.75
N LYS A 150 11.06 -20.23 2.26
CA LYS A 150 12.30 -20.86 1.77
C LYS A 150 12.92 -20.09 0.61
N ALA A 151 12.10 -19.61 -0.33
CA ALA A 151 12.58 -18.79 -1.45
C ALA A 151 13.14 -17.45 -0.97
N PHE A 152 12.52 -16.81 0.03
CA PHE A 152 13.02 -15.59 0.65
C PHE A 152 14.31 -15.83 1.43
N ASP A 153 14.38 -16.91 2.20
CA ASP A 153 15.58 -17.29 2.95
C ASP A 153 16.74 -17.58 2.00
N ALA A 154 16.48 -18.28 0.88
CA ALA A 154 17.47 -18.53 -0.16
C ALA A 154 17.91 -17.23 -0.86
N GLY A 155 16.97 -16.35 -1.23
CA GLY A 155 17.27 -15.06 -1.84
C GLY A 155 18.06 -14.15 -0.90
N ARG A 156 17.72 -14.14 0.40
CA ARG A 156 18.45 -13.40 1.44
C ARG A 156 19.85 -13.97 1.67
N ALA A 157 20.02 -15.29 1.65
CA ALA A 157 21.33 -15.92 1.76
C ALA A 157 22.23 -15.51 0.58
N ILE A 158 21.70 -15.54 -0.65
CA ILE A 158 22.46 -15.14 -1.85
C ILE A 158 22.81 -13.64 -1.81
N ALA A 159 21.84 -12.78 -1.47
CA ALA A 159 22.08 -11.35 -1.33
C ALA A 159 23.06 -11.03 -0.18
N GLY A 160 23.03 -11.80 0.92
CA GLY A 160 23.95 -11.67 2.04
C GLY A 160 25.37 -12.16 1.74
N VAL A 161 25.54 -13.09 0.80
CA VAL A 161 26.85 -13.62 0.36
C VAL A 161 27.52 -12.69 -0.66
N PHE A 162 26.76 -12.02 -1.53
CA PHE A 162 27.30 -11.09 -2.53
C PHE A 162 27.24 -9.61 -2.11
N GLY A 163 26.37 -9.24 -1.15
CA GLY A 163 26.13 -7.87 -0.68
C GLY A 163 26.72 -7.59 0.70
N GLY A 164 27.93 -8.06 0.96
CA GLY A 164 28.64 -7.78 2.21
C GLY A 164 28.92 -6.28 2.37
N GLY A 165 28.16 -5.61 3.23
CA GLY A 165 28.53 -4.30 3.76
C GLY A 165 27.38 -3.33 4.03
N GLN A 166 27.03 -3.22 5.32
CA GLN A 166 26.38 -2.06 5.94
C GLN A 166 24.85 -1.93 5.80
N GLY A 167 24.16 -2.30 6.88
CA GLY A 167 22.88 -1.67 7.24
C GLY A 167 21.64 -2.58 7.27
N SER A 168 21.64 -3.66 8.04
CA SER A 168 20.42 -4.00 8.79
C SER A 168 20.79 -4.89 9.97
N GLN A 169 20.83 -4.27 11.13
CA GLN A 169 20.89 -4.89 12.45
C GLN A 169 19.69 -5.84 12.57
N ALA A 170 19.93 -7.12 12.28
CA ALA A 170 19.02 -8.20 12.61
C ALA A 170 19.18 -8.47 14.10
N THR A 171 18.40 -7.77 14.92
CA THR A 171 18.21 -8.09 16.32
C THR A 171 17.39 -9.37 16.43
N GLY A 172 17.95 -10.39 17.11
CA GLY A 172 17.18 -11.51 17.66
C GLY A 172 17.62 -12.87 17.12
N GLY A 173 18.55 -13.52 17.82
CA GLY A 173 18.95 -14.90 17.54
C GLY A 173 20.18 -15.32 18.34
N THR A 174 20.10 -15.24 19.66
CA THR A 174 21.15 -15.71 20.57
C THR A 174 21.20 -17.23 20.53
N ALA A 175 22.16 -17.80 19.79
CA ALA A 175 22.54 -19.21 19.91
C ALA A 175 23.65 -19.31 20.97
N GLN A 176 23.25 -19.62 22.20
CA GLN A 176 24.12 -19.92 23.32
C GLN A 176 24.38 -21.43 23.36
N GLY A 177 25.64 -21.84 23.24
CA GLY A 177 26.07 -23.23 23.40
C GLY A 177 27.52 -23.27 23.86
N GLY A 178 27.75 -23.57 25.14
CA GLY A 178 29.07 -23.70 25.75
C GLY A 178 28.95 -24.12 27.20
N THR A 179 29.59 -25.24 27.53
CA THR A 179 29.38 -26.17 28.65
C THR A 179 30.18 -25.89 29.94
N THR A 180 29.50 -25.95 31.10
CA THR A 180 29.88 -26.43 32.48
C THR A 180 31.17 -25.93 33.20
N PRO A 181 31.39 -26.21 34.53
CA PRO A 181 30.49 -26.44 35.69
C PRO A 181 30.96 -25.74 37.01
N GLY A 182 30.08 -25.67 38.03
CA GLY A 182 30.47 -25.84 39.44
C GLY A 182 30.19 -24.69 40.42
N GLY A 183 29.46 -24.99 41.51
CA GLY A 183 29.35 -24.12 42.70
C GLY A 183 28.08 -24.29 43.53
N THR A 184 28.20 -24.96 44.66
CA THR A 184 27.26 -25.46 45.69
C THR A 184 26.26 -24.45 46.34
N THR A 185 25.08 -25.00 46.72
CA THR A 185 23.88 -24.54 47.49
C THR A 185 24.15 -23.90 48.89
N PRO A 186 23.16 -23.48 49.76
CA PRO A 186 21.70 -23.26 49.63
C PRO A 186 21.10 -22.01 50.34
N GLY A 187 19.83 -21.64 50.06
CA GLY A 187 18.93 -21.04 51.07
C GLY A 187 18.01 -19.88 50.65
N GLY A 188 16.69 -20.12 50.68
CA GLY A 188 15.71 -19.27 51.38
C GLY A 188 15.20 -17.95 50.79
N THR A 189 13.97 -18.02 50.25
CA THR A 189 12.85 -17.09 50.54
C THR A 189 12.74 -15.72 49.83
N SER A 190 11.59 -15.56 49.16
CA SER A 190 10.79 -14.34 48.87
C SER A 190 11.32 -13.23 47.95
N GLY A 191 10.63 -13.07 46.82
CA GLY A 191 10.04 -11.82 46.34
C GLY A 191 10.95 -10.59 46.18
N GLY A 192 11.41 -10.34 44.95
CA GLY A 192 12.03 -9.07 44.57
C GLY A 192 12.50 -9.10 43.12
N GLY A 193 11.65 -8.64 42.19
CA GLY A 193 12.08 -8.38 40.82
C GLY A 193 13.14 -7.27 40.78
N PRO A 194 14.11 -7.32 39.85
CA PRO A 194 15.23 -6.38 39.81
C PRO A 194 14.75 -4.95 39.51
N PRO A 195 15.43 -3.92 40.09
CA PRO A 195 15.01 -2.53 39.99
C PRO A 195 15.15 -2.00 38.57
N ALA A 196 14.11 -1.33 38.08
CA ALA A 196 14.15 -0.58 36.83
C ALA A 196 15.11 0.62 36.97
N PRO A 197 16.04 0.84 36.02
CA PRO A 197 16.79 2.07 35.97
C PRO A 197 15.87 3.21 35.50
N THR A 198 15.50 4.08 36.43
CA THR A 198 14.90 5.38 36.17
C THR A 198 15.94 6.28 35.49
N GLY A 199 15.63 6.77 34.28
CA GLY A 199 16.33 7.93 33.70
C GLY A 199 16.63 7.86 32.20
N SER A 200 15.62 8.08 31.35
CA SER A 200 15.72 8.95 30.15
C SER A 200 14.40 8.91 29.36
N SER A 201 13.47 9.75 29.79
CA SER A 201 12.29 10.14 29.03
C SER A 201 12.70 10.94 27.78
N SER A 202 12.44 10.41 26.58
CA SER A 202 11.94 11.19 25.42
C SER A 202 11.78 10.41 24.09
N SER A 203 12.06 9.10 23.98
CA SER A 203 11.83 8.37 22.71
C SER A 203 10.61 7.42 22.68
N GLY A 204 10.02 7.11 23.85
CA GLY A 204 8.90 6.16 23.98
C GLY A 204 7.52 6.67 23.56
N SER A 205 7.28 7.99 23.63
CA SER A 205 5.95 8.55 23.29
C SER A 205 5.63 8.42 21.80
N SER A 206 6.62 8.62 20.92
CA SER A 206 6.39 8.58 19.47
C SER A 206 6.17 7.16 18.94
N SER A 207 6.73 6.13 19.58
CA SER A 207 6.58 4.73 19.16
C SER A 207 5.27 4.14 19.66
N GLU A 208 4.91 4.38 20.92
CA GLU A 208 3.63 3.96 21.50
C GLU A 208 2.45 4.65 20.83
N GLU A 209 2.55 5.97 20.58
CA GLU A 209 1.51 6.72 19.88
C GLU A 209 1.35 6.22 18.43
N ARG A 210 2.45 5.90 17.73
CA ARG A 210 2.40 5.29 16.39
C ARG A 210 1.75 3.91 16.42
N SER A 211 2.10 3.05 17.38
CA SER A 211 1.43 1.76 17.56
C SER A 211 -0.05 1.91 17.88
N ASN A 212 -0.42 2.86 18.75
CA ASN A 212 -1.81 3.13 19.09
C ASN A 212 -2.59 3.66 17.89
N LYS A 213 -2.04 4.59 17.11
CA LYS A 213 -2.64 5.09 15.86
C LYS A 213 -2.81 3.96 14.83
N TRP A 214 -1.81 3.10 14.70
CA TRP A 214 -1.91 1.94 13.81
C TRP A 214 -3.01 0.96 14.25
N ARG A 215 -3.05 0.58 15.55
CA ARG A 215 -4.11 -0.28 16.10
C ARG A 215 -5.49 0.35 15.96
N LYS A 216 -5.61 1.64 16.26
CA LYS A 216 -6.86 2.40 16.07
C LYS A 216 -7.28 2.39 14.60
N SER A 217 -6.37 2.69 13.67
CA SER A 217 -6.68 2.65 12.24
C SER A 217 -7.10 1.25 11.78
N MET A 218 -6.53 0.18 12.35
CA MET A 218 -6.93 -1.21 12.12
C MET A 218 -8.35 -1.49 12.61
N ILE A 219 -8.69 -1.03 13.81
CA ILE A 219 -10.01 -1.20 14.42
C ILE A 219 -11.05 -0.41 13.64
N ASP A 220 -10.76 0.85 13.29
CA ASP A 220 -11.66 1.73 12.55
C ASP A 220 -11.97 1.20 11.14
N ARG A 221 -11.05 0.44 10.52
CA ARG A 221 -11.19 -0.12 9.17
C ARG A 221 -11.64 -1.58 9.12
N THR A 222 -11.94 -2.22 10.26
CA THR A 222 -12.39 -3.62 10.32
C THR A 222 -13.64 -3.76 11.17
N THR A 223 -14.59 -4.58 10.71
CA THR A 223 -15.80 -4.87 11.52
C THR A 223 -15.47 -5.88 12.63
N PRO A 224 -16.28 -5.96 13.70
CA PRO A 224 -16.14 -7.00 14.73
C PRO A 224 -16.09 -8.42 14.15
N GLU A 225 -16.91 -8.72 13.14
CA GLU A 225 -16.99 -10.01 12.47
C GLU A 225 -15.74 -10.30 11.63
N GLN A 226 -15.19 -9.28 10.95
CA GLN A 226 -13.92 -9.44 10.24
C GLN A 226 -12.78 -9.75 11.20
N ARG A 227 -12.77 -9.11 12.38
CA ARG A 227 -11.76 -9.36 13.41
C ARG A 227 -11.89 -10.75 14.02
N SER A 228 -13.10 -11.24 14.30
CA SER A 228 -13.29 -12.60 14.81
C SER A 228 -12.84 -13.64 13.79
N ARG A 229 -13.20 -13.48 12.50
CA ARG A 229 -12.73 -14.35 11.42
C ARG A 229 -11.21 -14.37 11.31
N TYR A 230 -10.56 -13.22 11.45
CA TYR A 230 -9.09 -13.13 11.47
C TYR A 230 -8.48 -13.93 12.63
N VAL A 231 -9.02 -13.78 13.85
CA VAL A 231 -8.51 -14.46 15.04
C VAL A 231 -8.69 -15.98 14.93
N GLU A 232 -9.86 -16.43 14.51
CA GLU A 232 -10.15 -17.85 14.31
C GLU A 232 -9.28 -18.48 13.22
N TYR A 233 -9.16 -17.81 12.07
CA TYR A 233 -8.28 -18.26 10.99
C TYR A 233 -6.81 -18.35 11.47
N ARG A 234 -6.32 -17.34 12.19
CA ARG A 234 -4.96 -17.33 12.73
C ARG A 234 -4.74 -18.48 13.70
N ARG A 235 -5.67 -18.69 14.64
CA ARG A 235 -5.63 -19.81 15.58
C ARG A 235 -5.56 -21.14 14.83
N ALA A 236 -6.42 -21.34 13.83
CA ALA A 236 -6.45 -22.58 13.05
C ALA A 236 -5.15 -22.80 12.25
N MET A 237 -4.57 -21.74 11.67
CA MET A 237 -3.26 -21.81 11.00
C MET A 237 -2.13 -22.18 11.97
N ASP A 238 -2.10 -21.57 13.16
CA ASP A 238 -1.08 -21.85 14.16
C ASP A 238 -1.19 -23.29 14.69
N GLU A 239 -2.40 -23.75 15.03
CA GLU A 239 -2.65 -25.14 15.43
C GLU A 239 -2.24 -26.13 14.32
N ARG A 240 -2.54 -25.81 13.05
CA ARG A 240 -2.18 -26.70 11.94
C ARG A 240 -0.69 -26.73 11.66
N ARG A 241 0.00 -25.58 11.79
CA ARG A 241 1.47 -25.51 11.72
C ARG A 241 2.12 -26.36 12.82
N GLU A 242 1.61 -26.25 14.06
CA GLU A 242 2.08 -27.04 15.20
C GLU A 242 1.90 -28.54 14.99
N GLN A 243 0.73 -28.99 14.51
CA GLN A 243 0.50 -30.39 14.14
C GLN A 243 1.47 -30.91 13.08
N ARG A 244 1.99 -30.02 12.23
CA ARG A 244 2.97 -30.32 11.18
C ARG A 244 4.42 -30.15 11.63
N GLY A 245 4.67 -29.80 12.89
CA GLY A 245 6.01 -29.51 13.42
C GLY A 245 6.67 -28.26 12.81
N LEU A 246 5.86 -27.37 12.23
CA LEU A 246 6.33 -26.09 11.68
C LEU A 246 6.30 -25.01 12.76
N PRO A 247 7.23 -24.05 12.73
CA PRO A 247 7.19 -22.93 13.67
C PRO A 247 5.92 -22.09 13.44
N GLY A 248 5.40 -21.51 14.53
CA GLY A 248 4.27 -20.58 14.48
C GLY A 248 4.55 -19.45 13.47
N GLY A 249 3.62 -19.23 12.54
CA GLY A 249 3.86 -18.38 11.37
C GLY A 249 3.85 -16.89 11.68
N TRP A 250 3.23 -16.49 12.79
CA TRP A 250 2.98 -15.10 13.12
C TRP A 250 3.34 -14.85 14.59
N GLY A 251 4.62 -14.60 14.85
CA GLY A 251 5.18 -14.03 16.09
C GLY A 251 4.63 -14.58 17.40
N ARG A 252 5.33 -15.56 17.98
CA ARG A 252 5.43 -15.72 19.44
C ARG A 252 6.77 -15.18 19.89
#